data_AF-A0A399IXH8-F1
#
_entry.id   AF-A0A399IXH8-F1
#
_cell.length_a   1.000
_cell.length_b   1.000
_cell.length_c   1.000
_cell.angle_alpha   90.00
_cell.angle_beta   90.00
_cell.angle_gamma   90.00
#
_symmetry.space_group_name_H-M   'P 1'
#
loop_
_entity.id
_entity.type
_entity.pdbx_description
1 polymer ?
#
loop_
_entity_poly.entity_id
_entity_poly.type
_entity_poly.pdbx_seq_one_letter_code
_entity_poly.pdbx_strand_id
1 'polypeptide(L)'
;MSDPLPGRTPMKETEADRAVRDAAFRVTGAELRAFIERIERLAAEKKDLADQQKEVFAEAKGRGYDTKIIRRLIALRKRTPDDIAEEEAVLEMYKDALGMA
;
A
#
# COMPACT_ATOMS: atom_id res chain seq x y z
N MET A 1 -26.54 39.44 -51.67
CA MET A 1 -25.15 39.55 -51.17
C MET A 1 -25.15 39.14 -49.72
N SER A 2 -24.82 37.87 -49.48
CA SER A 2 -24.72 37.25 -48.16
C SER A 2 -23.29 37.46 -47.65
N ASP A 3 -23.16 38.26 -46.60
CA ASP A 3 -21.88 38.57 -45.95
C ASP A 3 -21.50 37.39 -45.02
N PRO A 4 -20.35 36.72 -45.20
CA PRO A 4 -19.98 35.58 -44.38
C PRO A 4 -19.35 36.05 -43.06
N LEU A 5 -19.80 35.46 -41.94
CA LEU A 5 -19.30 35.75 -40.59
C LEU A 5 -17.77 35.52 -40.49
N PRO A 6 -17.03 36.39 -39.78
CA PRO A 6 -15.59 36.26 -39.64
C PRO A 6 -15.25 35.04 -38.79
N GLY A 7 -14.48 34.12 -39.37
CA GLY A 7 -14.00 32.91 -38.71
C GLY A 7 -13.25 33.24 -37.43
N ARG A 8 -13.64 32.58 -36.34
CA ARG A 8 -12.88 32.61 -35.07
C ARG A 8 -11.45 32.17 -35.36
N THR A 9 -10.50 33.11 -35.27
CA THR A 9 -9.08 32.81 -35.33
C THR A 9 -8.76 31.76 -34.27
N PRO A 10 -8.04 30.67 -34.60
CA PRO A 10 -7.51 29.78 -33.56
C PRO A 10 -6.58 30.63 -32.69
N MET A 11 -6.93 30.86 -31.44
CA MET A 11 -6.06 31.62 -30.53
C MET A 11 -4.71 30.89 -30.45
N LYS A 12 -3.64 31.58 -30.86
CA LYS A 12 -2.27 31.08 -30.71
C LYS A 12 -1.92 31.14 -29.23
N GLU A 13 -1.40 30.05 -28.65
CA GLU A 13 -0.85 30.07 -27.29
C GLU A 13 0.15 31.21 -27.15
N THR A 14 -0.13 32.11 -26.22
CA THR A 14 0.76 33.22 -25.89
C THR A 14 1.95 32.71 -25.07
N GLU A 15 3.00 33.51 -24.96
CA GLU A 15 4.15 33.19 -24.12
C GLU A 15 3.76 33.10 -22.63
N ALA A 16 2.78 33.89 -22.21
CA ALA A 16 2.19 33.80 -20.87
C ALA A 16 1.46 32.46 -20.66
N ASP A 17 0.70 31.97 -21.64
CA ASP A 17 0.02 30.67 -21.56
C ASP A 17 1.02 29.51 -21.44
N ARG A 18 2.13 29.58 -22.20
CA ARG A 18 3.23 28.61 -22.10
C ARG A 18 3.90 28.64 -20.72
N ALA A 19 4.16 29.83 -20.18
CA ALA A 19 4.76 29.98 -18.85
C ALA A 19 3.88 29.41 -17.72
N VAL A 20 2.55 29.62 -17.79
CA VAL A 20 1.59 29.06 -16.82
C VAL A 20 1.55 27.54 -16.91
N ARG A 21 1.49 26.99 -18.13
CA ARG A 21 1.51 25.54 -18.35
C ARG A 21 2.79 24.90 -17.82
N ASP A 22 3.95 25.49 -18.11
CA ASP A 22 5.24 24.99 -17.64
C ASP A 22 5.36 25.09 -16.12
N ALA A 23 4.84 26.15 -15.50
CA ALA A 23 4.75 26.27 -14.06
C ALA A 23 3.86 25.18 -13.46
N ALA A 24 2.68 24.92 -14.04
CA ALA A 24 1.79 23.84 -13.63
C ALA A 24 2.48 22.47 -13.74
N PHE A 25 3.18 22.18 -14.84
CA PHE A 25 3.96 20.94 -15.00
C PHE A 25 5.09 20.81 -13.98
N ARG A 26 5.77 21.91 -13.62
CA ARG A 26 6.80 21.87 -12.57
C ARG A 26 6.20 21.59 -11.20
N VAL A 27 5.03 22.16 -10.89
CA VAL A 27 4.31 21.91 -9.63
C VAL A 27 3.87 20.44 -9.55
N THR A 28 3.25 19.89 -10.59
CA THR A 28 2.85 18.47 -10.61
C THR A 28 4.06 17.53 -10.57
N GLY A 29 5.16 17.88 -11.25
CA GLY A 29 6.42 17.15 -11.17
C GLY A 29 7.10 17.22 -9.80
N ALA A 30 6.90 18.30 -9.03
CA ALA A 30 7.39 18.40 -7.65
C ALA A 30 6.56 17.53 -6.69
N GLU A 31 5.24 17.52 -6.86
CA GLU A 31 4.33 16.69 -6.07
C GLU A 31 4.58 15.19 -6.30
N LEU A 32 4.72 14.76 -7.56
CA LEU A 32 5.05 13.37 -7.89
C LEU A 32 6.38 12.94 -7.27
N ARG A 33 7.41 13.80 -7.32
CA ARG A 33 8.70 13.53 -6.66
C ARG A 33 8.55 13.36 -5.15
N ALA A 34 7.78 14.22 -4.49
CA ALA A 34 7.55 14.11 -3.06
C ALA A 34 6.85 12.79 -2.67
N PHE A 35 5.93 12.28 -3.49
CA PHE A 35 5.34 10.96 -3.27
C PHE A 35 6.36 9.83 -3.46
N ILE A 36 7.16 9.87 -4.53
CA ILE A 36 8.20 8.86 -4.80
C ILE A 36 9.20 8.81 -3.64
N GLU A 37 9.77 9.94 -3.24
CA GLU A 37 10.74 10.02 -2.15
C GLU A 37 10.18 9.47 -0.83
N ARG A 38 8.90 9.75 -0.52
CA ARG A 38 8.23 9.19 0.65
C ARG A 38 8.09 7.67 0.55
N ILE A 39 7.73 7.13 -0.61
CA ILE A 39 7.59 5.69 -0.83
C ILE A 39 8.94 4.99 -0.74
N GLU A 40 9.99 5.56 -1.34
CA GLU A 40 11.35 5.01 -1.29
C GLU A 40 11.89 4.96 0.13
N ARG A 41 11.64 6.03 0.92
CA ARG A 41 11.98 6.04 2.35
C ARG A 41 11.24 4.94 3.11
N LEU A 42 9.92 4.81 2.92
CA LEU A 42 9.13 3.74 3.54
C LEU A 42 9.60 2.35 3.12
N ALA A 43 10.04 2.17 1.87
CA ALA A 43 10.59 0.91 1.38
C ALA A 43 11.92 0.57 2.06
N ALA A 44 12.80 1.56 2.25
CA ALA A 44 14.04 1.40 3.01
C ALA A 44 13.76 1.04 4.48
N GLU A 45 12.87 1.78 5.16
CA GLU A 45 12.46 1.48 6.54
C GLU A 45 11.88 0.06 6.67
N LYS A 46 11.02 -0.35 5.73
CA LYS A 46 10.46 -1.71 5.70
C LYS A 46 11.53 -2.78 5.54
N LYS A 47 12.56 -2.52 4.72
CA LYS A 47 13.68 -3.44 4.54
C LYS A 47 14.48 -3.58 5.83
N ASP A 48 14.82 -2.46 6.47
CA ASP A 48 15.58 -2.45 7.71
C ASP A 48 14.83 -3.18 8.83
N LEU A 49 13.52 -2.95 8.96
CA LEU A 49 12.66 -3.68 9.91
C LEU A 49 12.61 -5.18 9.61
N ALA A 50 12.56 -5.57 8.33
CA ALA A 50 12.57 -6.98 7.94
C ALA A 50 13.90 -7.66 8.28
N ASP A 51 15.02 -6.95 8.13
CA ASP A 51 16.34 -7.46 8.48
C ASP A 51 16.52 -7.58 10.00
N GLN A 52 16.09 -6.57 10.78
CA GLN A 52 16.02 -6.66 12.24
C GLN A 52 15.14 -7.84 12.70
N GLN A 53 14.00 -8.07 12.04
CA GLN A 53 13.14 -9.21 12.35
C GLN A 53 13.85 -10.56 12.12
N LYS A 54 14.65 -10.68 11.04
CA LYS A 54 15.44 -11.90 10.77
C LYS A 54 16.49 -12.13 11.85
N GLU A 55 17.15 -11.08 12.32
CA GLU A 55 18.14 -11.17 13.40
C GLU A 55 17.53 -11.73 14.69
N VAL A 56 16.35 -11.24 15.08
CA VAL A 56 15.62 -11.76 16.26
C VAL A 56 15.28 -13.25 16.09
N PHE A 57 14.83 -13.67 14.90
CA PHE A 57 14.60 -15.09 14.64
C PHE A 57 15.89 -15.92 14.66
N ALA A 58 17.00 -15.37 14.18
CA ALA A 58 18.30 -16.03 14.21
C ALA A 58 18.81 -16.19 15.65
N GLU A 59 18.67 -15.16 16.49
CA GLU A 59 18.97 -15.21 17.92
C GLU A 59 18.14 -16.27 18.64
N ALA A 60 16.82 -16.29 18.40
CA ALA A 60 15.94 -17.31 18.97
C ALA A 60 16.37 -18.73 18.56
N LYS A 61 16.73 -18.92 17.28
CA LYS A 61 17.26 -20.19 16.80
C LYS A 61 18.58 -20.57 17.48
N GLY A 62 19.50 -19.61 17.63
CA GLY A 62 20.78 -19.82 18.31
C GLY A 62 20.63 -20.20 19.79
N ARG A 63 19.54 -19.75 20.42
CA ARG A 63 19.14 -20.13 21.80
C ARG A 63 18.39 -21.46 21.88
N GLY A 64 18.14 -22.13 20.76
CA GLY A 64 17.47 -23.44 20.71
C GLY A 64 15.94 -23.39 20.56
N TYR A 65 15.33 -22.23 20.33
CA TYR A 65 13.89 -22.14 20.08
C TYR A 65 13.53 -22.53 18.65
N ASP A 66 12.37 -23.19 18.48
CA ASP A 66 11.81 -23.45 17.16
C ASP A 66 11.13 -22.19 16.59
N THR A 67 11.78 -21.58 15.60
CA THR A 67 11.27 -20.38 14.91
C THR A 67 9.95 -20.62 14.18
N LYS A 68 9.59 -21.85 13.79
CA LYS A 68 8.28 -22.16 13.20
C LYS A 68 7.17 -22.02 14.24
N ILE A 69 7.42 -22.51 15.46
CA ILE A 69 6.47 -22.39 16.57
C ILE A 69 6.33 -20.93 16.99
N ILE A 70 7.43 -20.16 17.07
CA ILE A 70 7.36 -18.72 17.35
C ILE A 70 6.50 -17.99 16.31
N ARG A 71 6.66 -18.26 15.01
CA ARG A 71 5.81 -17.65 13.96
C ARG A 71 4.34 -17.99 14.16
N ARG A 72 4.03 -19.26 14.50
CA ARG A 72 2.65 -19.67 14.80
C ARG A 72 2.09 -18.94 16.00
N LEU A 73 2.86 -18.78 17.08
CA LEU A 73 2.45 -18.02 18.27
C LEU A 73 2.20 -16.55 17.94
N ILE A 74 3.05 -15.92 17.14
CA ILE A 74 2.84 -14.54 16.69
C ILE A 74 1.53 -14.43 15.89
N ALA A 75 1.26 -15.37 14.97
CA ALA A 75 0.03 -15.38 14.19
C ALA A 75 -1.22 -15.56 15.08
N LEU A 76 -1.19 -16.51 16.01
CA LEU A 76 -2.27 -16.72 16.99
C LEU A 76 -2.54 -15.47 17.82
N ARG A 77 -1.48 -14.77 18.25
CA ARG A 77 -1.60 -13.53 19.04
C ARG A 77 -2.10 -12.33 18.25
N LYS A 78 -2.06 -12.39 16.91
CA LYS A 78 -2.60 -11.33 16.04
C LYS A 78 -4.08 -11.50 15.76
N ARG A 79 -4.64 -12.69 16.00
CA ARG A 79 -6.07 -12.94 15.80
C ARG A 79 -6.88 -12.08 16.76
N THR A 80 -7.87 -11.39 16.22
CA THR A 80 -8.84 -10.62 16.98
C THR A 80 -9.95 -11.52 17.52
N PRO A 81 -10.73 -11.09 18.53
CA PRO A 81 -11.92 -11.81 18.97
C PRO A 81 -12.88 -12.12 17.82
N ASP A 82 -13.00 -11.21 16.85
CA ASP A 82 -13.85 -11.38 15.67
C ASP A 82 -13.31 -12.48 14.74
N ASP A 83 -12.00 -12.52 14.47
CA ASP A 83 -11.36 -13.60 13.70
C ASP A 83 -11.52 -14.97 14.38
N ILE A 84 -11.61 -14.98 15.71
CA ILE A 84 -11.83 -16.21 16.49
C ILE A 84 -13.30 -16.63 16.37
N ALA A 85 -14.23 -15.70 16.56
CA ALA A 85 -15.66 -15.96 16.47
C ALA A 85 -16.09 -16.43 15.07
N GLU A 86 -15.55 -15.84 14.00
CA GLU A 86 -15.83 -16.26 12.62
C GLU A 86 -15.33 -17.69 12.35
N GLU A 87 -14.10 -18.02 12.76
CA GLU A 87 -13.57 -19.37 12.59
C GLU A 87 -14.34 -20.40 13.43
N GLU A 88 -14.73 -20.05 14.67
CA GLU A 88 -15.56 -20.91 15.52
C GLU A 88 -16.94 -21.16 14.92
N ALA A 89 -17.59 -20.14 14.35
CA ALA A 89 -18.88 -20.29 13.68
C ALA A 89 -18.80 -21.22 12.47
N VAL A 90 -17.75 -21.08 11.65
CA VAL A 90 -17.52 -21.98 10.51
C VAL A 90 -17.21 -23.40 10.96
N LEU A 91 -16.40 -23.55 12.01
CA LEU A 91 -16.06 -24.86 12.58
C LEU A 91 -17.30 -25.58 13.12
N GLU A 92 -18.20 -24.86 13.78
CA GLU A 92 -19.43 -25.41 14.32
C GLU A 92 -20.35 -25.91 13.20
N MET A 93 -20.52 -25.12 12.15
CA MET A 93 -21.26 -25.55 10.95
C MET A 93 -20.69 -26.85 10.35
N TYR A 94 -19.36 -27.02 10.32
CA TYR A 94 -18.74 -28.25 9.84
C TYR A 94 -18.94 -29.43 10.80
N LYS A 95 -18.87 -29.24 12.11
CA LYS A 95 -19.16 -30.31 13.08
C LYS A 95 -20.60 -30.78 12.97
N ASP A 96 -21.55 -29.85 12.85
CA ASP A 96 -22.97 -30.15 12.64
C ASP A 96 -23.15 -30.99 11.37
N ALA A 97 -22.51 -30.60 10.27
CA ALA A 97 -22.56 -31.34 9.01
C ALA A 97 -21.94 -32.75 9.10
N LEU A 98 -20.98 -32.95 10.00
CA LEU A 98 -20.33 -34.24 10.25
C LEU A 98 -20.99 -35.05 11.37
N GLY A 99 -22.05 -34.53 12.00
CA GLY A 99 -22.72 -35.19 13.13
C GLY A 99 -21.83 -35.31 14.37
N MET A 100 -20.90 -34.37 14.55
CA MET A 100 -19.92 -34.33 15.65
C MET A 100 -20.35 -33.41 16.81
N ALA A 101 -21.61 -32.94 16.80
CA ALA A 101 -22.20 -32.08 17.82
C ALA A 101 -22.68 -32.85 19.06
#